data_AF-A0AAW2F5N3-F1
#
_entry.id   AF-A0AAW2F5N3-F1
#
_cell.length_a   1.000
_cell.length_b   1.000
_cell.length_c   1.000
_cell.angle_alpha   90.00
_cell.angle_beta   90.00
_cell.angle_gamma   90.00
#
_symmetry.space_group_name_H-M   'P 1'
#
loop_
_entity.id
_entity.type
_entity.pdbx_description
1 polymer ?
#
loop_
_entity_poly.entity_id
_entity_poly.type
_entity_poly.pdbx_seq_one_letter_code
_entity_poly.pdbx_strand_id
1 'polypeptide(L)'
;MEPNYFRDVANAKYSKKHDEHIEYGTAGFRTKSNILNHVLYRMGLLAVLRSKAKKGAIGLMITASHNLEPDNGIKLVDPAGEMLEVSWETIATNLANVPDSELASMLIEISTKENIDLSVPATVIIGRDTRISSPILLNAALVGIKTLHGEVTDLGLVTTPQLHYIVVCTNTKGSYGDPTLQGYYLKLTAVFKSIRGNTINNGNYTSTLMLDAANGVGAIAVKELQRHLEGMLDIKLFNDGCGDLNYMCGADFVKVQQALPLNVPSERNVRCVSIDGDADRVVYFYIDKNDKFCLLDGDRIATLVASYFKELLETSGLVLQLGLVQTAYANGGSTDYISNVLKVPVACVQTGVKHLHKKALEFDIGIYFEANGHGTVIFKDTAKEIIKNYTKNKTHSATKKEAATKLRDVIDLINETVGDALSDMLLVETILHAKGWNIIEWQKSYNDLPNKQLKVRVKDRNVITTTNAERYCLTPVGLQNKIDEIVSKYPRGRSFVRPSGTEDIVRVYAECENSSDVDKLAIEVASLVYELADGVGPQPNLS
;
A
#
# COMPACT_ATOMS: atom_id res chain seq x y z
N MET A 1 9.52 16.63 -38.54
CA MET A 1 9.16 17.58 -37.45
C MET A 1 9.82 17.23 -36.10
N GLU A 2 10.55 16.11 -35.98
CA GLU A 2 10.95 15.53 -34.69
C GLU A 2 12.25 16.04 -34.01
N PRO A 3 13.32 16.52 -34.68
CA PRO A 3 14.58 16.83 -33.97
C PRO A 3 14.50 18.01 -32.98
N ASN A 4 13.55 18.93 -33.18
CA ASN A 4 13.46 20.15 -32.37
C ASN A 4 12.62 19.99 -31.11
N TYR A 5 11.77 18.96 -31.00
CA TYR A 5 10.86 18.83 -29.85
C TYR A 5 11.61 18.66 -28.53
N PHE A 6 12.77 17.99 -28.56
CA PHE A 6 13.61 17.74 -27.39
C PHE A 6 14.81 18.69 -27.28
N ARG A 7 14.88 19.77 -28.07
CA ARG A 7 16.08 20.63 -28.14
C ARG A 7 16.37 21.35 -26.81
N ASP A 8 15.33 21.69 -26.05
CA ASP A 8 15.43 22.52 -24.85
C ASP A 8 15.28 21.73 -23.54
N VAL A 9 15.51 20.41 -23.59
CA VAL A 9 15.45 19.52 -22.41
C VAL A 9 16.68 19.58 -21.52
N ALA A 10 17.76 20.18 -22.00
CA ALA A 10 18.94 20.42 -21.18
C ALA A 10 18.65 21.58 -20.20
N ASN A 11 18.73 21.31 -18.90
CA ASN A 11 18.47 22.31 -17.86
C ASN A 11 19.58 22.33 -16.82
N ALA A 12 20.44 23.35 -16.85
CA ALA A 12 21.60 23.48 -15.97
C ALA A 12 21.22 23.47 -14.47
N LYS A 13 20.02 23.96 -14.10
CA LYS A 13 19.52 23.96 -12.72
C LYS A 13 19.25 22.54 -12.20
N TYR A 14 18.83 21.63 -13.08
CA TYR A 14 18.47 20.25 -12.76
C TYR A 14 19.44 19.24 -13.40
N SER A 15 20.70 19.65 -13.57
CA SER A 15 21.78 18.77 -14.01
C SER A 15 22.01 17.62 -13.04
N LYS A 16 22.45 16.48 -13.57
CA LYS A 16 22.85 15.32 -12.75
C LYS A 16 24.17 15.67 -12.04
N LYS A 17 24.12 15.77 -10.69
CA LYS A 17 25.26 16.18 -9.85
C LYS A 17 25.95 15.03 -9.12
N HIS A 18 25.36 13.85 -9.14
CA HIS A 18 25.80 12.68 -8.39
C HIS A 18 25.96 11.50 -9.34
N ASP A 19 27.03 10.73 -9.19
CA ASP A 19 27.30 9.55 -10.02
C ASP A 19 26.55 8.30 -9.55
N GLU A 20 25.89 8.39 -8.38
CA GLU A 20 25.08 7.31 -7.83
C GLU A 20 24.01 6.85 -8.82
N HIS A 21 23.95 5.54 -9.05
CA HIS A 21 22.90 4.94 -9.85
C HIS A 21 21.62 4.83 -9.02
N ILE A 22 20.53 5.44 -9.48
CA ILE A 22 19.25 5.44 -8.77
C ILE A 22 18.24 4.63 -9.58
N GLU A 23 17.64 3.61 -8.97
CA GLU A 23 16.70 2.71 -9.64
C GLU A 23 15.24 3.06 -9.35
N TYR A 24 14.36 2.91 -10.34
CA TYR A 24 12.92 2.96 -10.15
C TYR A 24 12.46 1.63 -9.57
N GLY A 25 12.29 1.57 -8.25
CA GLY A 25 11.86 0.37 -7.54
C GLY A 25 10.35 0.17 -7.54
N THR A 26 9.88 -0.79 -6.73
CA THR A 26 8.46 -1.17 -6.58
C THR A 26 7.52 -0.01 -6.25
N ALA A 27 8.05 1.05 -5.65
CA ALA A 27 7.32 2.25 -5.23
C ALA A 27 7.98 3.53 -5.75
N GLY A 28 8.53 3.48 -6.98
CA GLY A 28 9.16 4.59 -7.65
C GLY A 28 10.60 4.86 -7.21
N PHE A 29 11.11 6.04 -7.55
CA PHE A 29 12.39 6.50 -7.04
C PHE A 29 12.26 6.90 -5.59
N ARG A 30 13.17 6.41 -4.73
CA ARG A 30 13.17 6.76 -3.31
C ARG A 30 14.59 6.74 -2.74
N THR A 31 15.04 7.88 -2.22
CA THR A 31 16.37 8.05 -1.64
C THR A 31 16.44 9.40 -0.90
N LYS A 32 17.63 9.82 -0.47
CA LYS A 32 17.87 11.13 0.13
C LYS A 32 17.39 12.25 -0.80
N SER A 33 16.67 13.20 -0.22
CA SER A 33 16.01 14.26 -1.01
C SER A 33 16.97 15.18 -1.77
N ASN A 34 18.21 15.33 -1.31
CA ASN A 34 19.22 16.20 -1.93
C ASN A 34 19.68 15.72 -3.33
N ILE A 35 19.59 14.42 -3.64
CA ILE A 35 20.01 13.88 -4.94
C ILE A 35 18.86 13.77 -5.96
N LEU A 36 17.62 14.03 -5.55
CA LEU A 36 16.41 13.79 -6.34
C LEU A 36 16.02 14.91 -7.33
N ASN A 37 16.63 16.09 -7.27
CA ASN A 37 16.23 17.23 -8.10
C ASN A 37 16.22 16.93 -9.61
N HIS A 38 17.31 16.34 -10.13
CA HIS A 38 17.40 15.98 -11.55
C HIS A 38 16.44 14.84 -11.92
N VAL A 39 16.25 13.88 -11.00
CA VAL A 39 15.33 12.75 -11.18
C VAL A 39 13.92 13.27 -11.40
N LEU A 40 13.44 14.19 -10.55
CA LEU A 40 12.08 14.70 -10.66
C LEU A 40 11.86 15.57 -11.90
N TYR A 41 12.84 16.38 -12.27
CA TYR A 41 12.81 17.08 -13.56
C TYR A 41 12.62 16.09 -14.72
N ARG A 42 13.42 15.04 -14.76
CA ARG A 42 13.35 14.01 -15.81
C ARG A 42 12.07 13.18 -15.74
N MET A 43 11.52 12.92 -14.55
CA MET A 43 10.21 12.27 -14.41
C MET A 43 9.05 13.16 -14.86
N GLY A 44 9.18 14.48 -14.76
CA GLY A 44 8.27 15.42 -15.40
C GLY A 44 8.27 15.27 -16.93
N LEU A 45 9.45 15.13 -17.55
CA LEU A 45 9.58 14.85 -18.98
C LEU A 45 8.95 13.50 -19.35
N LEU A 46 9.24 12.45 -18.57
CA LEU A 46 8.72 11.11 -18.83
C LEU A 46 7.21 11.03 -18.69
N ALA A 47 6.62 11.72 -17.71
CA ALA A 47 5.17 11.75 -17.52
C ALA A 47 4.44 12.33 -18.74
N VAL A 48 5.03 13.35 -19.40
CA VAL A 48 4.50 13.90 -20.65
C VAL A 48 4.53 12.85 -21.77
N LEU A 49 5.65 12.15 -21.95
CA LEU A 49 5.75 11.08 -22.94
C LEU A 49 4.77 9.93 -22.65
N ARG A 50 4.66 9.54 -21.37
CA ARG A 50 3.73 8.48 -20.94
C ARG A 50 2.28 8.88 -21.18
N SER A 51 1.91 10.13 -20.93
CA SER A 51 0.56 10.65 -21.17
C SER A 51 0.21 10.60 -22.66
N LYS A 52 1.12 11.01 -23.54
CA LYS A 52 0.95 10.91 -25.00
C LYS A 52 0.82 9.46 -25.46
N ALA A 53 1.67 8.57 -24.93
CA ALA A 53 1.66 7.15 -25.26
C ALA A 53 0.32 6.47 -24.88
N LYS A 54 -0.21 6.80 -23.69
CA LYS A 54 -1.48 6.26 -23.20
C LYS A 54 -2.73 7.03 -23.65
N LYS A 55 -2.55 8.22 -24.24
CA LYS A 55 -3.63 9.14 -24.63
C LYS A 55 -4.56 9.45 -23.45
N GLY A 56 -3.97 9.66 -22.27
CA GLY A 56 -4.69 9.85 -21.00
C GLY A 56 -3.85 10.62 -19.98
N ALA A 57 -4.50 11.04 -18.90
CA ALA A 57 -3.85 11.73 -17.80
C ALA A 57 -2.94 10.77 -17.01
N ILE A 58 -1.74 11.23 -16.66
CA ILE A 58 -0.76 10.50 -15.85
C ILE A 58 -0.55 11.19 -14.52
N GLY A 59 -0.46 10.41 -13.45
CA GLY A 59 -0.20 10.92 -12.11
C GLY A 59 1.28 10.97 -11.75
N LEU A 60 1.66 11.96 -10.94
CA LEU A 60 2.95 12.05 -10.27
C LEU A 60 2.74 12.31 -8.77
N MET A 61 3.12 11.35 -7.93
CA MET A 61 3.07 11.50 -6.48
C MET A 61 4.48 11.72 -5.91
N ILE A 62 4.72 12.85 -5.26
CA ILE A 62 5.98 13.15 -4.57
C ILE A 62 5.85 12.76 -3.10
N THR A 63 6.48 11.65 -2.74
CA THR A 63 6.49 11.12 -1.38
C THR A 63 7.53 10.01 -1.22
N ALA A 64 7.97 9.79 0.02
CA ALA A 64 8.66 8.56 0.44
C ALA A 64 7.87 7.75 1.48
N SER A 65 6.55 7.95 1.63
CA SER A 65 5.67 7.12 2.47
C SER A 65 6.21 7.01 3.91
N HIS A 66 6.39 5.79 4.42
CA HIS A 66 6.90 5.47 5.75
C HIS A 66 8.36 5.89 6.05
N ASN A 67 9.15 6.30 5.05
CA ASN A 67 10.54 6.72 5.30
C ASN A 67 10.59 7.96 6.22
N LEU A 68 11.71 8.16 6.91
CA LEU A 68 11.94 9.37 7.68
C LEU A 68 12.12 10.60 6.78
N GLU A 69 11.93 11.78 7.36
CA GLU A 69 11.87 13.06 6.65
C GLU A 69 13.03 13.39 5.68
N PRO A 70 14.30 13.02 5.94
CA PRO A 70 15.41 13.33 5.02
C PRO A 70 15.28 12.71 3.62
N ASP A 71 14.54 11.61 3.52
CA ASP A 71 14.25 10.93 2.26
C ASP A 71 13.08 11.60 1.53
N ASN A 72 13.00 11.42 0.21
CA ASN A 72 11.79 11.70 -0.55
C ASN A 72 11.74 10.76 -1.77
N GLY A 73 10.78 10.95 -2.65
CA GLY A 73 10.62 10.09 -3.81
C GLY A 73 9.61 10.61 -4.81
N ILE A 74 9.47 9.89 -5.91
CA ILE A 74 8.43 10.13 -6.90
C ILE A 74 7.92 8.81 -7.48
N LYS A 75 6.59 8.67 -7.55
CA LYS A 75 5.87 7.56 -8.18
C LYS A 75 5.08 8.06 -9.38
N LEU A 76 5.11 7.32 -10.49
CA LEU A 76 4.21 7.54 -11.63
C LEU A 76 2.97 6.66 -11.50
N VAL A 77 1.82 7.21 -11.88
CA VAL A 77 0.51 6.55 -11.83
C VAL A 77 -0.09 6.53 -13.23
N ASP A 78 -0.44 5.34 -13.71
CA ASP A 78 -1.03 5.11 -15.03
C ASP A 78 -2.55 5.40 -15.04
N PRO A 79 -3.20 5.44 -16.23
CA PRO A 79 -4.52 6.03 -16.38
C PRO A 79 -5.67 5.42 -15.56
N ALA A 80 -5.62 4.13 -15.24
CA ALA A 80 -6.63 3.48 -14.41
C ALA A 80 -6.34 3.64 -12.90
N GLY A 81 -5.38 4.48 -12.53
CA GLY A 81 -4.95 4.70 -11.15
C GLY A 81 -3.97 3.62 -10.66
N GLU A 82 -3.50 2.74 -11.54
CA GLU A 82 -2.52 1.72 -11.24
C GLU A 82 -1.09 2.27 -11.21
N MET A 83 -0.17 1.52 -10.58
CA MET A 83 1.25 1.84 -10.61
C MET A 83 1.81 1.76 -12.04
N LEU A 84 2.86 2.55 -12.33
CA LEU A 84 3.57 2.51 -13.61
C LEU A 84 3.86 1.08 -14.08
N GLU A 85 3.51 0.81 -15.33
CA GLU A 85 3.80 -0.43 -16.04
C GLU A 85 5.28 -0.85 -15.92
N VAL A 86 5.53 -2.12 -15.63
CA VAL A 86 6.87 -2.65 -15.30
C VAL A 86 7.92 -2.38 -16.40
N SER A 87 7.52 -2.47 -17.67
CA SER A 87 8.40 -2.18 -18.82
C SER A 87 8.91 -0.72 -18.81
N TRP A 88 8.13 0.21 -18.25
CA TRP A 88 8.47 1.63 -18.16
C TRP A 88 9.31 1.97 -16.93
N GLU A 89 9.48 1.08 -15.96
CA GLU A 89 10.36 1.28 -14.81
C GLU A 89 11.84 1.29 -15.24
N THR A 90 12.20 0.39 -16.17
CA THR A 90 13.54 0.39 -16.78
C THR A 90 13.76 1.67 -17.59
N ILE A 91 12.74 2.15 -18.31
CA ILE A 91 12.81 3.42 -19.05
C ILE A 91 13.04 4.58 -18.07
N ALA A 92 12.27 4.64 -16.98
CA ALA A 92 12.42 5.66 -15.94
C ALA A 92 13.82 5.64 -15.33
N THR A 93 14.31 4.45 -14.98
CA THR A 93 15.65 4.22 -14.44
C THR A 93 16.73 4.72 -15.39
N ASN A 94 16.69 4.32 -16.66
CA ASN A 94 17.68 4.74 -17.65
C ASN A 94 17.65 6.26 -17.86
N LEU A 95 16.45 6.84 -17.96
CA LEU A 95 16.28 8.27 -18.13
C LEU A 95 16.81 9.04 -16.92
N ALA A 96 16.58 8.58 -15.68
CA ALA A 96 17.11 9.22 -14.48
C ALA A 96 18.64 9.23 -14.45
N ASN A 97 19.29 8.20 -15.00
CA ASN A 97 20.73 8.00 -14.86
C ASN A 97 21.59 8.46 -16.05
N VAL A 98 21.01 8.71 -17.23
CA VAL A 98 21.77 9.11 -18.43
C VAL A 98 22.55 10.43 -18.21
N PRO A 99 23.74 10.62 -18.79
CA PRO A 99 24.43 11.92 -18.76
C PRO A 99 23.56 13.04 -19.33
N ASP A 100 23.72 14.27 -18.84
CA ASP A 100 22.92 15.42 -19.32
C ASP A 100 23.09 15.66 -20.84
N SER A 101 24.27 15.35 -21.39
CA SER A 101 24.57 15.44 -22.84
C SER A 101 23.77 14.46 -23.69
N GLU A 102 23.28 13.37 -23.10
CA GLU A 102 22.57 12.28 -23.79
C GLU A 102 21.06 12.28 -23.50
N LEU A 103 20.58 13.20 -22.65
CA LEU A 103 19.18 13.28 -22.23
C LEU A 103 18.21 13.43 -23.42
N ALA A 104 18.53 14.31 -24.38
CA ALA A 104 17.70 14.52 -25.57
C ALA A 104 17.64 13.26 -26.45
N SER A 105 18.79 12.60 -26.65
CA SER A 105 18.88 11.36 -27.43
C SER A 105 18.07 10.23 -26.79
N MET A 106 18.12 10.10 -25.46
CA MET A 106 17.32 9.13 -24.71
C MET A 106 15.80 9.38 -24.89
N LEU A 107 15.35 10.64 -24.85
CA LEU A 107 13.93 10.96 -25.05
C LEU A 107 13.47 10.66 -26.49
N ILE A 108 14.32 10.92 -27.49
CA ILE A 108 14.05 10.52 -28.89
C ILE A 108 13.91 9.00 -28.97
N GLU A 109 14.85 8.26 -28.38
CA GLU A 109 14.83 6.80 -28.37
C GLU A 109 13.55 6.25 -27.72
N ILE A 110 13.15 6.79 -26.57
CA ILE A 110 11.90 6.42 -25.88
C ILE A 110 10.71 6.71 -26.81
N SER A 111 10.64 7.90 -27.41
CA SER A 111 9.55 8.29 -28.31
C SER A 111 9.43 7.36 -29.52
N THR A 112 10.55 6.98 -30.13
CA THR A 112 10.57 6.07 -31.28
C THR A 112 10.22 4.64 -30.88
N LYS A 113 10.81 4.10 -29.81
CA LYS A 113 10.58 2.71 -29.37
C LYS A 113 9.15 2.47 -28.91
N GLU A 114 8.59 3.43 -28.17
CA GLU A 114 7.23 3.35 -27.65
C GLU A 114 6.18 3.88 -28.66
N ASN A 115 6.61 4.23 -29.89
CA ASN A 115 5.76 4.74 -30.98
C ASN A 115 4.84 5.89 -30.54
N ILE A 116 5.43 6.88 -29.86
CA ILE A 116 4.72 8.00 -29.24
C ILE A 116 4.40 9.06 -30.29
N ASP A 117 3.11 9.35 -30.47
CA ASP A 117 2.66 10.49 -31.26
C ASP A 117 2.85 11.79 -30.46
N LEU A 118 3.90 12.54 -30.79
CA LEU A 118 4.25 13.79 -30.11
C LEU A 118 3.21 14.91 -30.28
N SER A 119 2.31 14.80 -31.26
CA SER A 119 1.25 15.78 -31.51
C SER A 119 0.07 15.68 -30.53
N VAL A 120 -0.09 14.53 -29.86
CA VAL A 120 -1.16 14.30 -28.88
C VAL A 120 -0.96 15.22 -27.66
N PRO A 121 -2.00 15.87 -27.13
CA PRO A 121 -1.88 16.65 -25.90
C PRO A 121 -1.52 15.75 -24.72
N ALA A 122 -0.72 16.27 -23.79
CA ALA A 122 -0.32 15.54 -22.60
C ALA A 122 -0.94 16.20 -21.36
N THR A 123 -1.54 15.40 -20.49
CA THR A 123 -2.13 15.85 -19.22
C THR A 123 -1.43 15.14 -18.08
N VAL A 124 -0.92 15.91 -17.12
CA VAL A 124 -0.25 15.40 -15.92
C VAL A 124 -0.95 15.93 -14.68
N ILE A 125 -1.25 15.05 -13.73
CA ILE A 125 -1.81 15.39 -12.43
C ILE A 125 -0.71 15.16 -11.40
N ILE A 126 -0.38 16.16 -10.60
CA ILE A 126 0.74 16.08 -9.66
C ILE A 126 0.29 16.47 -8.24
N GLY A 127 0.85 15.80 -7.25
CA GLY A 127 0.59 16.02 -5.84
C GLY A 127 1.79 15.63 -4.99
N ARG A 128 1.78 16.06 -3.72
CA ARG A 128 2.88 15.81 -2.79
C ARG A 128 2.43 15.61 -1.35
N ASP A 129 3.29 14.96 -0.58
CA ASP A 129 3.17 14.91 0.88
C ASP A 129 3.73 16.16 1.58
N THR A 130 3.80 16.10 2.91
CA THR A 130 4.22 17.18 3.81
C THR A 130 5.74 17.31 4.00
N ARG A 131 6.59 16.52 3.33
CA ARG A 131 8.04 16.61 3.53
C ARG A 131 8.58 17.99 3.16
N ILE A 132 9.57 18.46 3.93
CA ILE A 132 10.20 19.78 3.73
C ILE A 132 10.80 19.92 2.32
N SER A 133 11.32 18.83 1.75
CA SER A 133 11.89 18.83 0.40
C SER A 133 10.85 18.82 -0.73
N SER A 134 9.59 18.43 -0.45
CA SER A 134 8.56 18.23 -1.47
C SER A 134 8.23 19.49 -2.32
N PRO A 135 8.20 20.73 -1.79
CA PRO A 135 7.99 21.93 -2.62
C PRO A 135 9.07 22.18 -3.68
N ILE A 136 10.35 21.98 -3.34
CA ILE A 136 11.47 22.19 -4.27
C ILE A 136 11.45 21.11 -5.37
N LEU A 137 11.18 19.88 -4.93
CA LEU A 137 11.05 18.70 -5.78
C LEU A 137 9.85 18.81 -6.74
N LEU A 138 8.70 19.30 -6.26
CA LEU A 138 7.54 19.64 -7.09
C LEU A 138 7.92 20.63 -8.19
N ASN A 139 8.64 21.70 -7.85
CA ASN A 139 9.06 22.67 -8.85
C ASN A 139 10.01 22.07 -9.91
N ALA A 140 10.84 21.09 -9.57
CA ALA A 140 11.65 20.38 -10.56
C ALA A 140 10.78 19.60 -11.56
N ALA A 141 9.83 18.80 -11.07
CA ALA A 141 8.89 18.06 -11.90
C ALA A 141 8.03 18.98 -12.79
N LEU A 142 7.49 20.07 -12.23
CA LEU A 142 6.72 21.07 -12.98
C LEU A 142 7.50 21.69 -14.13
N VAL A 143 8.79 21.99 -13.93
CA VAL A 143 9.63 22.50 -15.01
C VAL A 143 9.82 21.45 -16.10
N GLY A 144 10.04 20.18 -15.72
CA GLY A 144 10.11 19.06 -16.67
C GLY A 144 8.84 18.92 -17.51
N ILE A 145 7.67 18.91 -16.88
CA ILE A 145 6.38 18.81 -17.57
C ILE A 145 6.22 19.96 -18.58
N LYS A 146 6.50 21.19 -18.15
CA LYS A 146 6.37 22.39 -18.99
C LYS A 146 7.35 22.42 -20.14
N THR A 147 8.57 21.89 -19.98
CA THR A 147 9.57 21.81 -21.04
C THR A 147 9.05 21.04 -22.26
N LEU A 148 8.21 20.01 -22.06
CA LEU A 148 7.59 19.26 -23.17
C LEU A 148 6.13 19.66 -23.41
N HIS A 149 5.73 20.85 -22.96
CA HIS A 149 4.39 21.41 -23.17
C HIS A 149 3.25 20.53 -22.61
N GLY A 150 3.49 19.82 -21.52
CA GLY A 150 2.43 19.12 -20.79
C GLY A 150 1.51 20.08 -20.05
N GLU A 151 0.21 19.84 -20.12
CA GLU A 151 -0.77 20.48 -19.26
C GLU A 151 -0.70 19.85 -17.87
N VAL A 152 -0.75 20.69 -16.82
CA VAL A 152 -0.57 20.23 -15.44
C VAL A 152 -1.70 20.68 -14.54
N THR A 153 -2.21 19.74 -13.74
CA THR A 153 -3.06 20.01 -12.58
C THR A 153 -2.26 19.71 -11.33
N ASP A 154 -1.91 20.74 -10.57
CA ASP A 154 -1.23 20.62 -9.27
C ASP A 154 -2.27 20.59 -8.16
N LEU A 155 -2.33 19.46 -7.45
CA LEU A 155 -3.26 19.22 -6.35
C LEU A 155 -2.72 19.73 -5.00
N GLY A 156 -1.44 20.13 -4.95
CA GLY A 156 -0.80 20.53 -3.71
C GLY A 156 -0.59 19.36 -2.75
N LEU A 157 -1.04 19.53 -1.50
CA LEU A 157 -0.93 18.53 -0.44
C LEU A 157 -2.08 17.52 -0.54
N VAL A 158 -1.74 16.28 -0.89
CA VAL A 158 -2.71 15.17 -1.03
C VAL A 158 -2.11 13.88 -0.50
N THR A 159 -2.96 12.94 -0.10
CA THR A 159 -2.52 11.56 0.16
C THR A 159 -2.19 10.85 -1.15
N THR A 160 -1.39 9.78 -1.11
CA THR A 160 -1.14 8.94 -2.29
C THR A 160 -2.46 8.44 -2.91
N PRO A 161 -3.41 7.90 -2.13
CA PRO A 161 -4.69 7.43 -2.69
C PRO A 161 -5.56 8.53 -3.33
N GLN A 162 -5.53 9.75 -2.80
CA GLN A 162 -6.26 10.88 -3.39
C GLN A 162 -5.76 11.23 -4.79
N LEU A 163 -4.44 11.18 -5.00
CA LEU A 163 -3.88 11.40 -6.33
C LEU A 163 -4.30 10.29 -7.30
N HIS A 164 -4.21 9.02 -6.87
CA HIS A 164 -4.65 7.88 -7.69
C HIS A 164 -6.14 7.96 -8.03
N TYR A 165 -6.99 8.34 -7.07
CA TYR A 165 -8.41 8.57 -7.27
C TYR A 165 -8.69 9.64 -8.34
N ILE A 166 -8.02 10.80 -8.27
CA ILE A 166 -8.23 11.87 -9.25
C ILE A 166 -7.78 11.44 -10.64
N VAL A 167 -6.64 10.74 -10.77
CA VAL A 167 -6.17 10.20 -12.05
C VAL A 167 -7.21 9.29 -12.70
N VAL A 168 -7.73 8.29 -11.97
CA VAL A 168 -8.73 7.39 -12.53
C VAL A 168 -10.04 8.10 -12.84
N CYS A 169 -10.50 9.03 -12.00
CA CYS A 169 -11.72 9.81 -12.23
C CYS A 169 -11.61 10.68 -13.49
N THR A 170 -10.45 11.32 -13.71
CA THR A 170 -10.18 12.12 -14.90
C THR A 170 -10.20 11.26 -16.16
N ASN A 171 -9.53 10.11 -16.16
CA ASN A 171 -9.45 9.24 -17.33
C ASN A 171 -10.76 8.52 -17.64
N THR A 172 -11.53 8.19 -16.62
CA THR A 172 -12.87 7.60 -16.75
C THR A 172 -13.97 8.64 -17.00
N LYS A 173 -13.60 9.92 -17.16
CA LYS A 173 -14.52 11.05 -17.41
C LYS A 173 -15.66 11.12 -16.38
N GLY A 174 -15.30 10.89 -15.12
CA GLY A 174 -16.22 10.95 -13.99
C GLY A 174 -16.98 9.65 -13.69
N SER A 175 -16.80 8.56 -14.47
CA SER A 175 -17.56 7.33 -14.23
C SER A 175 -17.15 6.60 -12.95
N TYR A 176 -15.90 6.72 -12.52
CA TYR A 176 -15.44 6.17 -11.23
C TYR A 176 -15.78 7.08 -10.04
N GLY A 177 -15.96 8.38 -10.28
CA GLY A 177 -16.22 9.40 -9.27
C GLY A 177 -15.89 10.80 -9.80
N ASP A 178 -16.24 11.84 -9.04
CA ASP A 178 -15.90 13.22 -9.38
C ASP A 178 -14.38 13.46 -9.22
N PRO A 179 -13.64 13.96 -10.24
CA PRO A 179 -12.18 14.13 -10.23
C PRO A 179 -11.73 15.34 -9.38
N THR A 180 -12.21 15.42 -8.14
CA THR A 180 -11.85 16.47 -7.18
C THR A 180 -11.59 15.86 -5.80
N LEU A 181 -10.87 16.58 -4.94
CA LEU A 181 -10.69 16.17 -3.54
C LEU A 181 -12.03 16.13 -2.81
N GLN A 182 -12.95 17.04 -3.13
CA GLN A 182 -14.30 17.01 -2.57
C GLN A 182 -15.06 15.76 -3.03
N GLY A 183 -14.93 15.40 -4.30
CA GLY A 183 -15.46 14.17 -4.88
C GLY A 183 -14.98 12.92 -4.15
N TYR A 184 -13.68 12.85 -3.82
CA TYR A 184 -13.10 11.78 -3.01
C TYR A 184 -13.78 11.64 -1.64
N TYR A 185 -13.87 12.73 -0.87
CA TYR A 185 -14.49 12.68 0.46
C TYR A 185 -15.99 12.34 0.38
N LEU A 186 -16.71 12.92 -0.58
CA LEU A 186 -18.14 12.68 -0.75
C LEU A 186 -18.42 11.23 -1.18
N LYS A 187 -17.62 10.66 -2.09
CA LYS A 187 -17.77 9.26 -2.51
C LYS A 187 -17.69 8.34 -1.29
N LEU A 188 -16.63 8.46 -0.50
CA LEU A 188 -16.41 7.58 0.67
C LEU A 188 -17.46 7.81 1.76
N THR A 189 -17.70 9.07 2.14
CA THR A 189 -18.59 9.36 3.28
C THR A 189 -20.06 9.16 2.97
N ALA A 190 -20.53 9.45 1.74
CA ALA A 190 -21.93 9.20 1.38
C ALA A 190 -22.27 7.72 1.47
N VAL A 191 -21.37 6.85 0.96
CA VAL A 191 -21.53 5.40 1.01
C VAL A 191 -21.43 4.89 2.45
N PHE A 192 -20.43 5.34 3.21
CA PHE A 192 -20.27 4.99 4.62
C PHE A 192 -21.53 5.29 5.45
N LYS A 193 -22.11 6.49 5.27
CA LYS A 193 -23.36 6.90 5.92
C LYS A 193 -24.54 6.05 5.45
N SER A 194 -24.65 5.82 4.14
CA SER A 194 -25.73 5.02 3.55
C SER A 194 -25.76 3.58 4.08
N ILE A 195 -24.61 2.91 4.14
CA ILE A 195 -24.52 1.50 4.58
C ILE A 195 -24.86 1.35 6.07
N ARG A 196 -24.44 2.31 6.91
CA ARG A 196 -24.65 2.25 8.36
C ARG A 196 -26.03 2.77 8.79
N GLY A 197 -26.67 3.60 7.97
CA GLY A 197 -27.94 4.23 8.29
C GLY A 197 -27.82 5.19 9.48
N ASN A 198 -28.86 5.27 10.30
CA ASN A 198 -28.92 6.20 11.44
C ASN A 198 -28.34 5.63 12.74
N THR A 199 -27.92 4.37 12.74
CA THR A 199 -27.40 3.71 13.94
C THR A 199 -25.91 4.02 14.09
N ILE A 200 -25.55 4.75 15.14
CA ILE A 200 -24.16 5.14 15.41
C ILE A 200 -23.39 3.98 16.08
N ASN A 201 -24.00 3.31 17.05
CA ASN A 201 -23.40 2.19 17.79
C ASN A 201 -24.26 0.92 17.60
N ASN A 202 -23.63 -0.24 17.50
CA ASN A 202 -24.32 -1.52 17.32
C ASN A 202 -23.62 -2.62 18.14
N GLY A 203 -24.36 -3.34 18.98
CA GLY A 203 -23.77 -4.35 19.87
C GLY A 203 -22.64 -3.76 20.73
N ASN A 204 -21.44 -4.36 20.65
CA ASN A 204 -20.24 -3.90 21.35
C ASN A 204 -19.42 -2.88 20.56
N TYR A 205 -19.78 -2.60 19.30
CA TYR A 205 -19.12 -1.57 18.50
C TYR A 205 -19.49 -0.17 19.01
N THR A 206 -18.47 0.66 19.20
CA THR A 206 -18.59 2.08 19.51
C THR A 206 -18.07 2.93 18.36
N SER A 207 -18.65 4.09 18.08
CA SER A 207 -18.23 4.98 16.99
C SER A 207 -17.00 5.85 17.31
N THR A 208 -16.36 5.68 18.47
CA THR A 208 -15.16 6.44 18.84
C THR A 208 -13.91 5.70 18.42
N LEU A 209 -13.00 6.39 17.74
CA LEU A 209 -11.76 5.85 17.21
C LEU A 209 -10.59 6.79 17.53
N MET A 210 -9.52 6.27 18.10
CA MET A 210 -8.27 7.02 18.22
C MET A 210 -7.44 6.81 16.96
N LEU A 211 -7.07 7.90 16.26
CA LEU A 211 -6.30 7.84 15.03
C LEU A 211 -4.95 8.52 15.20
N ASP A 212 -3.88 7.79 14.94
CA ASP A 212 -2.52 8.29 14.78
C ASP A 212 -2.24 8.55 13.29
N ALA A 213 -2.04 9.82 12.94
CA ALA A 213 -1.84 10.27 11.56
C ALA A 213 -0.36 10.44 11.17
N ALA A 214 0.57 9.90 11.95
CA ALA A 214 2.01 9.88 11.65
C ALA A 214 2.67 11.25 11.43
N ASN A 215 2.01 12.34 11.81
CA ASN A 215 2.34 13.71 11.41
C ASN A 215 2.43 13.92 9.87
N GLY A 216 1.77 13.05 9.11
CA GLY A 216 1.77 13.04 7.65
C GLY A 216 0.65 13.85 7.02
N VAL A 217 0.60 13.81 5.68
CA VAL A 217 -0.47 14.47 4.91
C VAL A 217 -1.86 13.87 5.21
N GLY A 218 -1.89 12.62 5.66
CA GLY A 218 -3.10 11.95 6.17
C GLY A 218 -3.79 12.73 7.29
N ALA A 219 -3.06 13.47 8.14
CA ALA A 219 -3.68 14.28 9.19
C ALA A 219 -4.56 15.41 8.63
N ILE A 220 -4.13 16.01 7.51
CA ILE A 220 -4.90 17.04 6.80
C ILE A 220 -6.16 16.40 6.19
N ALA A 221 -5.99 15.24 5.55
CA ALA A 221 -7.10 14.53 4.92
C ALA A 221 -8.14 14.03 5.92
N VAL A 222 -7.73 13.53 7.09
CA VAL A 222 -8.64 13.08 8.15
C VAL A 222 -9.43 14.25 8.74
N LYS A 223 -8.79 15.41 8.96
CA LYS A 223 -9.48 16.63 9.42
C LYS A 223 -10.60 17.05 8.47
N GLU A 224 -10.39 16.92 7.16
CA GLU A 224 -11.41 17.20 6.16
C GLU A 224 -12.47 16.09 6.09
N LEU A 225 -12.07 14.82 6.04
CA LEU A 225 -12.96 13.65 6.06
C LEU A 225 -13.96 13.71 7.22
N GLN A 226 -13.49 14.08 8.42
CA GLN A 226 -14.30 14.18 9.63
C GLN A 226 -15.44 15.21 9.51
N ARG A 227 -15.26 16.28 8.71
CA ARG A 227 -16.33 17.26 8.43
C ARG A 227 -17.46 16.63 7.64
N HIS A 228 -17.15 15.73 6.70
CA HIS A 228 -18.12 15.04 5.85
C HIS A 228 -18.79 13.83 6.53
N LEU A 229 -18.16 13.28 7.58
CA LEU A 229 -18.69 12.18 8.38
C LEU A 229 -19.85 12.58 9.31
N GLU A 230 -20.00 13.87 9.63
CA GLU A 230 -21.14 14.42 10.39
C GLU A 230 -21.43 13.68 11.72
N GLY A 231 -20.37 13.23 12.42
CA GLY A 231 -20.49 12.55 13.71
C GLY A 231 -20.82 11.05 13.66
N MET A 232 -20.91 10.45 12.47
CA MET A 232 -21.11 8.99 12.32
C MET A 232 -19.92 8.15 12.80
N LEU A 233 -18.74 8.76 12.85
CA LEU A 233 -17.52 8.24 13.43
C LEU A 233 -16.80 9.42 14.11
N ASP A 234 -16.56 9.30 15.42
CA ASP A 234 -15.88 10.30 16.23
C ASP A 234 -14.39 9.97 16.31
N ILE A 235 -13.59 10.66 15.48
CA ILE A 235 -12.16 10.44 15.37
C ILE A 235 -11.44 11.40 16.33
N LYS A 236 -10.73 10.81 17.30
CA LYS A 236 -9.76 11.51 18.15
C LYS A 236 -8.40 11.45 17.48
N LEU A 237 -8.00 12.55 16.85
CA LEU A 237 -6.79 12.65 16.05
C LEU A 237 -5.55 12.94 16.90
N PHE A 238 -4.49 12.17 16.69
CA PHE A 238 -3.16 12.29 17.28
C PHE A 238 -2.09 12.31 16.19
N ASN A 239 -0.90 12.83 16.53
CA ASN A 239 0.20 13.04 15.58
C ASN A 239 -0.33 13.72 14.30
N ASP A 240 -0.94 14.88 14.51
CA ASP A 240 -1.88 15.53 13.59
C ASP A 240 -1.22 16.50 12.59
N GLY A 241 0.10 16.37 12.42
CA GLY A 241 0.93 17.19 11.54
C GLY A 241 1.78 18.24 12.25
N CYS A 242 1.73 18.31 13.59
CA CYS A 242 2.52 19.26 14.38
C CYS A 242 3.90 18.74 14.83
N GLY A 243 4.15 17.43 14.72
CA GLY A 243 5.42 16.80 15.07
C GLY A 243 6.21 16.30 13.85
N ASP A 244 7.28 15.54 14.12
CA ASP A 244 8.14 14.98 13.08
C ASP A 244 7.44 13.82 12.35
N LEU A 245 7.56 13.80 11.02
CA LEU A 245 6.94 12.81 10.13
C LEU A 245 7.45 11.39 10.44
N ASN A 246 6.52 10.46 10.70
CA ASN A 246 6.77 9.04 11.02
C ASN A 246 7.69 8.80 12.23
N TYR A 247 7.98 9.81 13.05
CA TYR A 247 8.90 9.67 14.17
C TYR A 247 8.21 9.04 15.39
N MET A 248 8.53 7.78 15.67
CA MET A 248 7.92 6.99 16.75
C MET A 248 6.38 6.91 16.67
N CYS A 249 5.83 7.00 15.45
CA CYS A 249 4.40 6.95 15.16
C CYS A 249 4.16 6.47 13.73
N GLY A 250 2.90 6.23 13.39
CA GLY A 250 2.46 5.76 12.08
C GLY A 250 2.45 4.25 11.92
N ALA A 251 1.80 3.78 10.86
CA ALA A 251 1.53 2.35 10.66
C ALA A 251 2.79 1.47 10.64
N ASP A 252 3.88 1.95 10.03
CA ASP A 252 5.15 1.21 9.96
C ASP A 252 5.79 1.05 11.35
N PHE A 253 5.83 2.12 12.16
CA PHE A 253 6.31 2.06 13.53
C PHE A 253 5.50 1.06 14.36
N VAL A 254 4.18 1.16 14.30
CA VAL A 254 3.26 0.28 15.04
C VAL A 254 3.44 -1.19 14.63
N LYS A 255 3.53 -1.46 13.33
CA LYS A 255 3.73 -2.81 12.82
C LYS A 255 5.09 -3.39 13.24
N VAL A 256 6.16 -2.62 13.10
CA VAL A 256 7.53 -3.11 13.30
C VAL A 256 7.89 -3.18 14.78
N GLN A 257 7.55 -2.16 15.57
CA GLN A 257 7.89 -2.08 16.99
C GLN A 257 6.85 -2.75 17.89
N GLN A 258 5.63 -2.99 17.38
CA GLN A 258 4.51 -3.51 18.17
C GLN A 258 4.32 -2.75 19.49
N ALA A 259 4.33 -1.42 19.38
CA ALA A 259 4.31 -0.51 20.50
C ALA A 259 3.33 0.65 20.25
N LEU A 260 2.90 1.28 21.34
CA LEU A 260 2.02 2.45 21.30
C LEU A 260 2.74 3.64 20.63
N PRO A 261 2.13 4.31 19.64
CA PRO A 261 2.69 5.53 19.05
C PRO A 261 2.89 6.64 20.07
N LEU A 262 3.85 7.52 19.79
CA LEU A 262 4.02 8.77 20.52
C LEU A 262 2.69 9.56 20.56
N ASN A 263 2.42 10.25 21.67
CA ASN A 263 1.24 11.09 21.92
C ASN A 263 -0.13 10.37 21.98
N VAL A 264 -0.24 9.10 21.57
CA VAL A 264 -1.48 8.33 21.73
C VAL A 264 -1.58 7.87 23.19
N PRO A 265 -2.70 8.11 23.89
CA PRO A 265 -2.85 7.72 25.29
C PRO A 265 -2.98 6.20 25.43
N SER A 266 -2.42 5.65 26.52
CA SER A 266 -2.48 4.22 26.84
C SER A 266 -3.81 3.84 27.51
N GLU A 267 -4.92 4.03 26.79
CA GLU A 267 -6.25 3.63 27.25
C GLU A 267 -6.53 2.16 26.95
N ARG A 268 -6.95 1.40 27.97
CA ARG A 268 -7.21 -0.04 27.85
C ARG A 268 -8.49 -0.30 27.06
N ASN A 269 -8.44 -1.32 26.20
CA ASN A 269 -9.53 -1.81 25.37
C ASN A 269 -10.14 -0.76 24.43
N VAL A 270 -9.40 0.33 24.15
CA VAL A 270 -9.80 1.36 23.20
C VAL A 270 -9.28 1.01 21.81
N ARG A 271 -10.15 1.12 20.81
CA ARG A 271 -9.81 0.88 19.41
C ARG A 271 -8.96 2.04 18.88
N CYS A 272 -7.76 1.71 18.43
CA CYS A 272 -6.84 2.65 17.81
C CYS A 272 -6.50 2.22 16.39
N VAL A 273 -6.16 3.19 15.55
CA VAL A 273 -5.70 3.00 14.18
C VAL A 273 -4.51 3.91 13.90
N SER A 274 -3.50 3.41 13.20
CA SER A 274 -2.40 4.22 12.66
C SER A 274 -2.40 4.15 11.15
N ILE A 275 -2.23 5.30 10.52
CA ILE A 275 -1.94 5.42 9.08
C ILE A 275 -0.47 5.81 8.88
N ASP A 276 0.11 5.59 7.70
CA ASP A 276 1.47 6.05 7.41
C ASP A 276 1.52 7.46 6.80
N GLY A 277 2.73 7.97 6.58
CA GLY A 277 2.97 9.37 6.22
C GLY A 277 2.23 9.89 4.97
N ASP A 278 1.98 9.03 3.97
CA ASP A 278 1.20 9.32 2.76
C ASP A 278 -0.19 8.66 2.72
N ALA A 279 -0.59 8.01 3.82
CA ALA A 279 -1.87 7.35 4.04
C ALA A 279 -2.21 6.25 3.02
N ASP A 280 -1.22 5.45 2.60
CA ASP A 280 -1.42 4.25 1.77
C ASP A 280 -1.39 2.94 2.57
N ARG A 281 -1.17 3.02 3.90
CA ARG A 281 -1.21 1.88 4.84
C ARG A 281 -2.06 2.18 6.05
N VAL A 282 -2.73 1.15 6.56
CA VAL A 282 -3.47 1.21 7.81
C VAL A 282 -3.25 -0.03 8.67
N VAL A 283 -3.07 0.16 9.98
CA VAL A 283 -3.06 -0.92 10.96
C VAL A 283 -3.88 -0.53 12.18
N TYR A 284 -4.58 -1.49 12.76
CA TYR A 284 -5.32 -1.31 14.00
C TYR A 284 -4.53 -1.87 15.18
N PHE A 285 -4.83 -1.38 16.37
CA PHE A 285 -4.26 -1.90 17.61
C PHE A 285 -5.08 -1.47 18.82
N TYR A 286 -4.78 -2.08 19.96
CA TYR A 286 -5.25 -1.64 21.27
C TYR A 286 -4.32 -2.13 22.38
N ILE A 287 -4.47 -1.57 23.58
CA ILE A 287 -3.85 -2.08 24.80
C ILE A 287 -4.87 -2.93 25.54
N ASP A 288 -4.55 -4.19 25.85
CA ASP A 288 -5.49 -5.06 26.56
C ASP A 288 -5.63 -4.72 28.05
N LYS A 289 -6.48 -5.46 28.75
CA LYS A 289 -6.71 -5.28 30.20
C LYS A 289 -5.47 -5.50 31.08
N ASN A 290 -4.43 -6.14 30.57
CA ASN A 290 -3.18 -6.47 31.25
C ASN A 290 -2.01 -5.59 30.77
N ASP A 291 -2.30 -4.46 30.12
CA ASP A 291 -1.32 -3.53 29.56
C ASP A 291 -0.45 -4.13 28.42
N LYS A 292 -0.93 -5.19 27.77
CA LYS A 292 -0.26 -5.79 26.61
C LYS A 292 -0.73 -5.10 25.32
N PHE A 293 0.24 -4.72 24.48
CA PHE A 293 -0.03 -4.24 23.12
C PHE A 293 -0.56 -5.38 22.23
N CYS A 294 -1.65 -5.13 21.51
CA CYS A 294 -2.28 -6.07 20.59
C CYS A 294 -2.41 -5.44 19.21
N LEU A 295 -1.68 -6.00 18.25
CA LEU A 295 -1.69 -5.58 16.85
C LEU A 295 -2.82 -6.25 16.07
N LEU A 296 -3.47 -5.49 15.19
CA LEU A 296 -4.36 -5.98 14.15
C LEU A 296 -3.93 -5.41 12.80
N ASP A 297 -3.06 -6.14 12.12
CA ASP A 297 -2.38 -5.68 10.90
C ASP A 297 -3.16 -5.96 9.60
N GLY A 298 -2.51 -5.83 8.45
CA GLY A 298 -3.15 -6.04 7.15
C GLY A 298 -3.78 -7.43 6.97
N ASP A 299 -3.24 -8.50 7.56
CA ASP A 299 -3.86 -9.83 7.47
C ASP A 299 -5.15 -9.89 8.29
N ARG A 300 -5.20 -9.16 9.41
CA ARG A 300 -6.41 -9.02 10.23
C ARG A 300 -7.49 -8.24 9.50
N ILE A 301 -7.11 -7.24 8.71
CA ILE A 301 -8.04 -6.50 7.83
C ILE A 301 -8.54 -7.42 6.72
N ALA A 302 -7.64 -8.09 5.99
CA ALA A 302 -8.01 -8.99 4.90
C ALA A 302 -8.98 -10.11 5.34
N THR A 303 -8.71 -10.72 6.50
CA THR A 303 -9.55 -11.79 7.07
C THR A 303 -10.92 -11.27 7.53
N LEU A 304 -10.99 -10.06 8.09
CA LEU A 304 -12.26 -9.40 8.45
C LEU A 304 -13.12 -9.15 7.21
N VAL A 305 -12.51 -8.58 6.16
CA VAL A 305 -13.17 -8.32 4.88
C VAL A 305 -13.63 -9.63 4.22
N ALA A 306 -12.77 -10.65 4.18
CA ALA A 306 -13.12 -11.95 3.59
C ALA A 306 -14.27 -12.63 4.32
N SER A 307 -14.29 -12.60 5.66
CA SER A 307 -15.38 -13.13 6.45
C SER A 307 -16.70 -12.42 6.12
N TYR A 308 -16.69 -11.09 6.08
CA TYR A 308 -17.89 -10.31 5.80
C TYR A 308 -18.40 -10.53 4.37
N PHE A 309 -17.51 -10.54 3.39
CA PHE A 309 -17.89 -10.74 1.99
C PHE A 309 -18.43 -12.16 1.75
N LYS A 310 -17.81 -13.16 2.39
CA LYS A 310 -18.34 -14.52 2.37
C LYS A 310 -19.76 -14.58 2.94
N GLU A 311 -20.02 -13.97 4.10
CA GLU A 311 -21.36 -13.92 4.70
C GLU A 311 -22.38 -13.25 3.78
N LEU A 312 -22.01 -12.15 3.11
CA LEU A 312 -22.88 -11.46 2.15
C LEU A 312 -23.17 -12.30 0.90
N LEU A 313 -22.16 -13.00 0.37
CA LEU A 313 -22.32 -13.91 -0.78
C LEU A 313 -23.23 -15.09 -0.43
N GLU A 314 -23.02 -15.73 0.72
CA GLU A 314 -23.85 -16.83 1.20
C GLU A 314 -25.29 -16.38 1.45
N THR A 315 -25.47 -15.23 2.11
CA THR A 315 -26.80 -14.68 2.42
C THR A 315 -27.55 -14.27 1.16
N SER A 316 -26.88 -13.64 0.19
CA SER A 316 -27.48 -13.25 -1.09
C SER A 316 -27.73 -14.44 -2.01
N GLY A 317 -26.93 -15.51 -1.90
CA GLY A 317 -26.90 -16.63 -2.82
C GLY A 317 -26.22 -16.29 -4.16
N LEU A 318 -25.41 -15.22 -4.21
CA LEU A 318 -24.58 -14.90 -5.36
C LEU A 318 -23.42 -15.89 -5.48
N VAL A 319 -23.21 -16.42 -6.68
CA VAL A 319 -22.10 -17.34 -6.97
C VAL A 319 -21.00 -16.54 -7.67
N LEU A 320 -20.06 -16.02 -6.88
CA LEU A 320 -18.88 -15.28 -7.34
C LEU A 320 -17.64 -15.87 -6.68
N GLN A 321 -16.54 -15.97 -7.43
CA GLN A 321 -15.29 -16.47 -6.91
C GLN A 321 -14.61 -15.41 -6.03
N LEU A 322 -14.76 -15.55 -4.72
CA LEU A 322 -14.00 -14.79 -3.72
C LEU A 322 -12.61 -15.45 -3.54
N GLY A 323 -11.55 -14.64 -3.56
CA GLY A 323 -10.20 -15.10 -3.25
C GLY A 323 -9.41 -14.08 -2.46
N LEU A 324 -8.39 -14.56 -1.76
CA LEU A 324 -7.51 -13.72 -0.95
C LEU A 324 -6.05 -13.94 -1.36
N VAL A 325 -5.30 -12.86 -1.52
CA VAL A 325 -3.89 -12.88 -1.91
C VAL A 325 -3.03 -12.34 -0.76
N GLN A 326 -2.05 -13.13 -0.33
CA GLN A 326 -1.09 -12.79 0.71
C GLN A 326 0.34 -12.83 0.18
N THR A 327 1.29 -12.34 0.97
CA THR A 327 2.72 -12.57 0.77
C THR A 327 3.24 -13.58 1.79
N ALA A 328 4.50 -13.97 1.68
CA ALA A 328 5.14 -14.84 2.67
C ALA A 328 5.14 -14.27 4.09
N TYR A 329 5.01 -12.95 4.29
CA TYR A 329 5.00 -12.32 5.61
C TYR A 329 3.70 -12.52 6.38
N ALA A 330 2.65 -13.01 5.72
CA ALA A 330 1.40 -13.26 6.40
C ALA A 330 1.56 -14.31 7.49
N ASN A 331 0.92 -14.08 8.64
CA ASN A 331 0.97 -15.04 9.74
C ASN A 331 0.27 -16.34 9.35
N GLY A 332 0.88 -17.49 9.64
CA GLY A 332 0.30 -18.81 9.32
C GLY A 332 -1.08 -19.02 9.92
N GLY A 333 -1.36 -18.44 11.10
CA GLY A 333 -2.68 -18.44 11.71
C GLY A 333 -3.75 -17.75 10.86
N SER A 334 -3.40 -16.68 10.15
CA SER A 334 -4.31 -16.00 9.22
C SER A 334 -4.63 -16.88 8.01
N THR A 335 -3.61 -17.49 7.39
CA THR A 335 -3.77 -18.37 6.24
C THR A 335 -4.60 -19.61 6.60
N ASP A 336 -4.38 -20.17 7.79
CA ASP A 336 -5.15 -21.29 8.33
C ASP A 336 -6.61 -20.90 8.57
N TYR A 337 -6.88 -19.72 9.15
CA TYR A 337 -8.24 -19.24 9.35
C TYR A 337 -8.97 -19.11 8.00
N ILE A 338 -8.34 -18.49 7.00
CA ILE A 338 -8.97 -18.27 5.68
C ILE A 338 -9.24 -19.61 4.98
N SER A 339 -8.22 -20.47 4.93
CA SER A 339 -8.29 -21.73 4.17
C SER A 339 -9.18 -22.76 4.86
N ASN A 340 -9.04 -22.89 6.19
CA ASN A 340 -9.66 -23.99 6.93
C ASN A 340 -10.98 -23.62 7.58
N VAL A 341 -11.19 -22.35 7.98
CA VAL A 341 -12.44 -21.87 8.58
C VAL A 341 -13.31 -21.18 7.53
N LEU A 342 -12.79 -20.14 6.86
CA LEU A 342 -13.56 -19.43 5.83
C LEU A 342 -13.68 -20.22 4.53
N LYS A 343 -12.88 -21.26 4.29
CA LYS A 343 -12.91 -22.03 3.03
C LYS A 343 -12.78 -21.15 1.78
N VAL A 344 -12.04 -20.04 1.89
CA VAL A 344 -11.76 -19.13 0.77
C VAL A 344 -10.38 -19.50 0.18
N PRO A 345 -10.24 -19.58 -1.16
CA PRO A 345 -8.93 -19.79 -1.79
C PRO A 345 -7.92 -18.71 -1.39
N VAL A 346 -6.72 -19.12 -0.98
CA VAL A 346 -5.60 -18.23 -0.67
C VAL A 346 -4.48 -18.45 -1.68
N ALA A 347 -3.98 -17.36 -2.27
CA ALA A 347 -2.78 -17.35 -3.09
C ALA A 347 -1.64 -16.63 -2.36
N CYS A 348 -0.42 -17.16 -2.47
CA CYS A 348 0.79 -16.50 -1.97
C CYS A 348 1.63 -15.99 -3.15
N VAL A 349 2.03 -14.72 -3.11
CA VAL A 349 2.86 -14.07 -4.14
C VAL A 349 4.06 -13.35 -3.53
N GLN A 350 4.96 -12.89 -4.39
CA GLN A 350 6.11 -12.07 -3.98
C GLN A 350 5.63 -10.76 -3.32
N THR A 351 6.44 -10.22 -2.41
CA THR A 351 6.20 -8.92 -1.78
C THR A 351 6.11 -7.80 -2.82
N GLY A 352 5.18 -6.87 -2.60
CA GLY A 352 4.94 -5.72 -3.46
C GLY A 352 3.57 -5.78 -4.14
N VAL A 353 2.82 -4.71 -3.98
CA VAL A 353 1.41 -4.56 -4.40
C VAL A 353 1.14 -4.93 -5.86
N LYS A 354 2.11 -4.76 -6.77
CA LYS A 354 1.97 -5.16 -8.17
C LYS A 354 1.73 -6.67 -8.33
N HIS A 355 2.42 -7.50 -7.55
CA HIS A 355 2.24 -8.95 -7.57
C HIS A 355 0.90 -9.35 -6.95
N LEU A 356 0.54 -8.72 -5.83
CA LEU A 356 -0.74 -8.95 -5.15
C LEU A 356 -1.92 -8.59 -6.06
N HIS A 357 -1.91 -7.38 -6.62
CA HIS A 357 -2.94 -6.86 -7.51
C HIS A 357 -3.11 -7.76 -8.75
N LYS A 358 -2.01 -8.11 -9.43
CA LYS A 358 -2.05 -9.00 -10.60
C LYS A 358 -2.72 -10.34 -10.29
N LYS A 359 -2.43 -10.93 -9.13
CA LYS A 359 -3.01 -12.20 -8.71
C LYS A 359 -4.47 -12.05 -8.27
N ALA A 360 -4.81 -10.94 -7.63
CA ALA A 360 -6.18 -10.66 -7.19
C ALA A 360 -7.15 -10.54 -8.38
N LEU A 361 -6.68 -10.08 -9.55
CA LEU A 361 -7.48 -9.96 -10.78
C LEU A 361 -7.97 -11.30 -11.34
N GLU A 362 -7.37 -12.43 -10.91
CA GLU A 362 -7.83 -13.76 -11.32
C GLU A 362 -9.17 -14.13 -10.69
N PHE A 363 -9.53 -13.54 -9.55
CA PHE A 363 -10.79 -13.78 -8.82
C PHE A 363 -11.89 -12.80 -9.27
N ASP A 364 -13.16 -13.16 -9.07
CA ASP A 364 -14.26 -12.22 -9.31
C ASP A 364 -14.26 -11.09 -8.27
N ILE A 365 -13.91 -11.45 -7.03
CA ILE A 365 -13.64 -10.55 -5.92
C ILE A 365 -12.28 -10.94 -5.32
N GLY A 366 -11.26 -10.11 -5.55
CA GLY A 366 -9.89 -10.35 -5.09
C GLY A 366 -9.53 -9.43 -3.93
N ILE A 367 -9.38 -9.99 -2.73
CA ILE A 367 -8.91 -9.27 -1.55
C ILE A 367 -7.40 -9.42 -1.47
N TYR A 368 -6.66 -8.34 -1.27
CA TYR A 368 -5.22 -8.43 -1.01
C TYR A 368 -4.75 -7.39 -0.01
N PHE A 369 -4.00 -7.83 1.00
CA PHE A 369 -3.28 -6.97 1.92
C PHE A 369 -1.91 -7.57 2.22
N GLU A 370 -0.92 -6.71 2.37
CA GLU A 370 0.33 -7.07 3.03
C GLU A 370 0.20 -6.84 4.54
N ALA A 371 0.93 -7.62 5.34
CA ALA A 371 0.95 -7.47 6.80
C ALA A 371 1.38 -6.07 7.28
N ASN A 372 1.94 -5.22 6.43
CA ASN A 372 2.28 -3.83 6.73
C ASN A 372 1.08 -2.87 6.68
N GLY A 373 -0.11 -3.36 6.30
CA GLY A 373 -1.33 -2.56 6.20
C GLY A 373 -1.62 -1.99 4.81
N HIS A 374 -0.79 -2.24 3.80
CA HIS A 374 -1.08 -1.85 2.41
C HIS A 374 -1.96 -2.92 1.75
N GLY A 375 -3.13 -2.55 1.27
CA GLY A 375 -4.00 -3.47 0.54
C GLY A 375 -5.30 -2.83 0.09
N THR A 376 -6.10 -3.57 -0.65
CA THR A 376 -7.47 -3.18 -1.02
C THR A 376 -8.22 -4.42 -1.51
N VAL A 377 -9.44 -4.21 -2.03
CA VAL A 377 -10.22 -5.22 -2.74
C VAL A 377 -10.48 -4.75 -4.16
N ILE A 378 -10.39 -5.68 -5.11
CA ILE A 378 -10.71 -5.42 -6.51
C ILE A 378 -11.82 -6.35 -6.98
N PHE A 379 -12.62 -5.86 -7.92
CA PHE A 379 -13.77 -6.56 -8.44
C PHE A 379 -13.72 -6.57 -9.96
N LYS A 380 -13.94 -7.74 -10.58
CA LYS A 380 -14.13 -7.79 -12.04
C LYS A 380 -15.38 -7.01 -12.43
N ASP A 381 -15.34 -6.36 -13.59
CA ASP A 381 -16.51 -5.63 -14.11
C ASP A 381 -17.74 -6.53 -14.24
N THR A 382 -17.56 -7.78 -14.67
CA THR A 382 -18.63 -8.78 -14.72
C THR A 382 -19.24 -9.06 -13.34
N ALA A 383 -18.43 -9.10 -12.28
CA ALA A 383 -18.91 -9.29 -10.91
C ALA A 383 -19.73 -8.07 -10.45
N LYS A 384 -19.25 -6.85 -10.73
CA LYS A 384 -19.98 -5.60 -10.45
C LYS A 384 -21.34 -5.58 -11.15
N GLU A 385 -21.38 -5.97 -12.42
CA GLU A 385 -22.62 -6.05 -13.21
C GLU A 385 -23.61 -7.08 -12.65
N ILE A 386 -23.12 -8.27 -12.28
CA ILE A 386 -23.94 -9.33 -11.67
C ILE A 386 -24.56 -8.82 -10.36
N ILE A 387 -23.76 -8.25 -9.46
CA ILE A 387 -24.22 -7.69 -8.18
C ILE A 387 -25.25 -6.59 -8.42
N LYS A 388 -24.96 -5.64 -9.31
CA LYS A 388 -25.86 -4.52 -9.62
C LYS A 388 -27.18 -5.00 -10.18
N ASN A 389 -27.18 -5.95 -11.12
CA ASN A 389 -28.40 -6.50 -11.71
C ASN A 389 -29.22 -7.31 -10.70
N TYR A 390 -28.57 -8.04 -9.80
CA TYR A 390 -29.23 -8.77 -8.73
C TYR A 390 -30.07 -7.85 -7.83
N THR A 391 -29.54 -6.67 -7.46
CA THR A 391 -30.26 -5.71 -6.61
C THR A 391 -31.53 -5.14 -7.26
N LYS A 392 -31.62 -5.14 -8.60
CA LYS A 392 -32.79 -4.63 -9.35
C LYS A 392 -33.91 -5.65 -9.49
N ASN A 393 -33.61 -6.95 -9.35
CA ASN A 393 -34.59 -7.99 -9.59
C ASN A 393 -35.61 -8.08 -8.44
N LYS A 394 -36.88 -7.78 -8.75
CA LYS A 394 -37.96 -7.73 -7.75
C LYS A 394 -38.33 -9.09 -7.16
N THR A 395 -37.94 -10.21 -7.74
CA THR A 395 -38.36 -11.55 -7.29
C THR A 395 -37.59 -12.07 -6.07
N HIS A 396 -36.41 -11.51 -5.76
CA HIS A 396 -35.62 -11.95 -4.61
C HIS A 396 -36.23 -11.51 -3.26
N SER A 397 -36.02 -12.32 -2.21
CA SER A 397 -36.45 -11.99 -0.84
C SER A 397 -35.75 -10.73 -0.32
N ALA A 398 -36.35 -10.08 0.67
CA ALA A 398 -35.80 -8.86 1.28
C ALA A 398 -34.37 -9.07 1.80
N THR A 399 -34.12 -10.16 2.54
CA THR A 399 -32.80 -10.49 3.10
C THR A 399 -31.73 -10.68 2.02
N LYS A 400 -32.05 -11.41 0.93
CA LYS A 400 -31.11 -11.62 -0.18
C LYS A 400 -30.75 -10.31 -0.87
N LYS A 401 -31.75 -9.46 -1.11
CA LYS A 401 -31.55 -8.14 -1.70
C LYS A 401 -30.75 -7.23 -0.80
N GLU A 402 -30.98 -7.25 0.50
CA GLU A 402 -30.23 -6.44 1.46
C GLU A 402 -28.75 -6.83 1.45
N ALA A 403 -28.43 -8.14 1.49
CA ALA A 403 -27.05 -8.62 1.42
C ALA A 403 -26.35 -8.21 0.11
N ALA A 404 -27.02 -8.39 -1.03
CA ALA A 404 -26.49 -7.95 -2.32
C ALA A 404 -26.35 -6.43 -2.42
N THR A 405 -27.24 -5.67 -1.77
CA THR A 405 -27.18 -4.20 -1.73
C THR A 405 -26.00 -3.73 -0.91
N LYS A 406 -25.78 -4.33 0.27
CA LYS A 406 -24.57 -4.08 1.07
C LYS A 406 -23.30 -4.39 0.28
N LEU A 407 -23.26 -5.54 -0.42
CA LEU A 407 -22.12 -5.91 -1.26
C LEU A 407 -21.89 -4.94 -2.42
N ARG A 408 -22.97 -4.42 -3.04
CA ARG A 408 -22.88 -3.38 -4.07
C ARG A 408 -22.30 -2.09 -3.50
N ASP A 409 -22.83 -1.65 -2.36
CA ASP A 409 -22.48 -0.35 -1.80
C ASP A 409 -21.05 -0.33 -1.26
N VAL A 410 -20.56 -1.43 -0.66
CA VAL A 410 -19.15 -1.49 -0.20
C VAL A 410 -18.14 -1.38 -1.34
N ILE A 411 -18.50 -1.71 -2.59
CA ILE A 411 -17.60 -1.50 -3.74
C ILE A 411 -17.25 -0.02 -3.88
N ASP A 412 -18.23 0.87 -3.70
CA ASP A 412 -18.01 2.32 -3.82
C ASP A 412 -17.32 2.94 -2.59
N LEU A 413 -17.26 2.20 -1.47
CA LEU A 413 -16.48 2.57 -0.28
C LEU A 413 -14.99 2.22 -0.45
N ILE A 414 -14.68 1.24 -1.31
CA ILE A 414 -13.34 0.68 -1.50
C ILE A 414 -12.62 1.45 -2.62
N ASN A 415 -11.37 1.81 -2.37
CA ASN A 415 -10.52 2.34 -3.41
C ASN A 415 -9.86 1.19 -4.20
N GLU A 416 -10.38 0.89 -5.38
CA GLU A 416 -9.89 -0.23 -6.21
C GLU A 416 -8.55 0.05 -6.91
N THR A 417 -8.05 1.29 -6.85
CA THR A 417 -6.85 1.71 -7.62
C THR A 417 -5.53 1.39 -6.92
N VAL A 418 -5.49 1.62 -5.60
CA VAL A 418 -4.32 1.47 -4.74
C VAL A 418 -4.80 1.31 -3.30
N GLY A 419 -3.94 0.77 -2.41
CA GLY A 419 -4.28 0.73 -0.99
C GLY A 419 -4.50 2.13 -0.43
N ASP A 420 -5.58 2.28 0.34
CA ASP A 420 -6.09 3.57 0.78
C ASP A 420 -6.49 3.50 2.24
N ALA A 421 -5.64 4.05 3.10
CA ALA A 421 -5.78 3.92 4.54
C ALA A 421 -7.11 4.50 5.06
N LEU A 422 -7.67 5.52 4.39
CA LEU A 422 -8.94 6.13 4.81
C LEU A 422 -10.13 5.30 4.34
N SER A 423 -10.10 4.82 3.10
CA SER A 423 -11.08 3.87 2.58
C SER A 423 -11.12 2.57 3.38
N ASP A 424 -9.95 1.99 3.64
CA ASP A 424 -9.79 0.76 4.41
C ASP A 424 -10.24 0.92 5.87
N MET A 425 -9.92 2.05 6.51
CA MET A 425 -10.45 2.39 7.83
C MET A 425 -11.97 2.43 7.81
N LEU A 426 -12.59 3.15 6.88
CA LEU A 426 -14.05 3.21 6.80
C LEU A 426 -14.69 1.86 6.48
N LEU A 427 -14.02 1.00 5.70
CA LEU A 427 -14.44 -0.37 5.45
C LEU A 427 -14.40 -1.20 6.74
N VAL A 428 -13.29 -1.17 7.48
CA VAL A 428 -13.16 -1.87 8.77
C VAL A 428 -14.24 -1.41 9.74
N GLU A 429 -14.41 -0.10 9.92
CA GLU A 429 -15.43 0.46 10.81
C GLU A 429 -16.86 0.07 10.37
N THR A 430 -17.13 0.02 9.07
CA THR A 430 -18.39 -0.49 8.51
C THR A 430 -18.64 -1.95 8.89
N ILE A 431 -17.62 -2.81 8.76
CA ILE A 431 -17.75 -4.24 9.03
C ILE A 431 -17.89 -4.50 10.53
N LEU A 432 -17.07 -3.87 11.37
CA LEU A 432 -17.17 -4.00 12.82
C LEU A 432 -18.53 -3.52 13.32
N HIS A 433 -19.03 -2.40 12.79
CA HIS A 433 -20.39 -1.94 13.07
C HIS A 433 -21.44 -2.97 12.64
N ALA A 434 -21.37 -3.50 11.42
CA ALA A 434 -22.34 -4.49 10.92
C ALA A 434 -22.35 -5.77 11.76
N LYS A 435 -21.18 -6.22 12.24
CA LYS A 435 -21.02 -7.38 13.13
C LYS A 435 -21.35 -7.09 14.59
N GLY A 436 -21.44 -5.81 14.96
CA GLY A 436 -21.56 -5.37 16.35
C GLY A 436 -20.34 -5.71 17.21
N TRP A 437 -19.16 -5.81 16.58
CA TRP A 437 -17.92 -6.24 17.24
C TRP A 437 -17.10 -5.05 17.73
N ASN A 438 -16.53 -5.20 18.92
CA ASN A 438 -15.38 -4.39 19.35
C ASN A 438 -14.05 -4.98 18.84
N ILE A 439 -12.95 -4.27 19.10
CA ILE A 439 -11.61 -4.68 18.63
C ILE A 439 -11.14 -6.01 19.25
N ILE A 440 -11.59 -6.35 20.46
CA ILE A 440 -11.22 -7.60 21.15
C ILE A 440 -11.93 -8.80 20.49
N GLU A 441 -13.19 -8.65 20.11
CA GLU A 441 -13.94 -9.66 19.37
C GLU A 441 -13.34 -9.90 17.98
N TRP A 442 -12.93 -8.82 17.30
CA TRP A 442 -12.19 -8.94 16.05
C TRP A 442 -10.85 -9.67 16.24
N GLN A 443 -10.06 -9.31 17.25
CA GLN A 443 -8.80 -10.00 17.54
C GLN A 443 -9.01 -11.50 17.81
N LYS A 444 -10.10 -11.89 18.48
CA LYS A 444 -10.43 -13.28 18.80
C LYS A 444 -10.88 -14.13 17.61
N SER A 445 -11.06 -13.55 16.42
CA SER A 445 -11.43 -14.30 15.20
C SER A 445 -10.50 -15.48 14.90
N TYR A 446 -9.19 -15.30 15.13
CA TYR A 446 -8.18 -16.36 15.12
C TYR A 446 -6.97 -15.95 15.96
N ASN A 447 -6.08 -16.89 16.24
CA ASN A 447 -4.84 -16.62 16.96
C ASN A 447 -3.68 -16.59 15.98
N ASP A 448 -2.88 -15.53 16.04
CA ASP A 448 -1.61 -15.48 15.34
C ASP A 448 -0.63 -16.47 15.98
N LEU A 449 0.20 -17.11 15.17
CA LEU A 449 1.40 -17.76 15.66
C LEU A 449 2.35 -16.70 16.21
N PRO A 450 3.00 -16.94 17.36
CA PRO A 450 4.19 -16.19 17.76
C PRO A 450 5.15 -16.04 16.58
N ASN A 451 5.50 -14.80 16.24
CA ASN A 451 6.32 -14.49 15.07
C ASN A 451 7.34 -13.39 15.37
N LYS A 452 8.44 -13.38 14.62
CA LYS A 452 9.50 -12.39 14.71
C LYS A 452 10.11 -12.11 13.34
N GLN A 453 10.46 -10.85 13.13
CA GLN A 453 11.20 -10.42 11.96
C GLN A 453 12.53 -9.79 12.38
N LEU A 454 13.62 -10.28 11.80
CA LEU A 454 14.96 -9.78 12.00
C LEU A 454 15.54 -9.21 10.70
N LYS A 455 16.50 -8.30 10.86
CA LYS A 455 17.30 -7.73 9.78
C LYS A 455 18.74 -8.21 9.93
N VAL A 456 19.31 -8.82 8.90
CA VAL A 456 20.72 -9.22 8.84
C VAL A 456 21.42 -8.30 7.83
N ARG A 457 22.47 -7.60 8.26
CA ARG A 457 23.31 -6.81 7.35
C ARG A 457 24.28 -7.75 6.64
N VAL A 458 24.42 -7.58 5.34
CA VAL A 458 25.28 -8.39 4.48
C VAL A 458 26.13 -7.49 3.59
N LYS A 459 27.26 -8.00 3.12
CA LYS A 459 28.13 -7.24 2.21
C LYS A 459 27.47 -6.96 0.87
N ASP A 460 26.75 -7.95 0.33
CA ASP A 460 25.95 -7.83 -0.89
C ASP A 460 24.65 -8.64 -0.72
N ARG A 461 23.51 -7.94 -0.76
CA ARG A 461 22.20 -8.58 -0.62
C ARG A 461 21.85 -9.50 -1.79
N ASN A 462 22.44 -9.29 -2.96
CA ASN A 462 22.13 -10.03 -4.18
C ASN A 462 22.72 -11.46 -4.18
N VAL A 463 23.57 -11.78 -3.20
CA VAL A 463 24.02 -13.15 -2.94
C VAL A 463 22.84 -14.08 -2.64
N ILE A 464 21.74 -13.53 -2.09
CA ILE A 464 20.51 -14.27 -1.84
C ILE A 464 19.52 -14.05 -2.98
N THR A 465 19.20 -15.13 -3.68
CA THR A 465 18.13 -15.19 -4.67
C THR A 465 17.06 -16.17 -4.22
N THR A 466 15.80 -15.93 -4.59
CA THR A 466 14.66 -16.68 -4.08
C THR A 466 13.70 -17.12 -5.20
N THR A 467 12.85 -18.10 -4.89
CA THR A 467 11.74 -18.59 -5.73
C THR A 467 10.52 -18.89 -4.86
N ASN A 468 9.44 -19.39 -5.46
CA ASN A 468 8.21 -19.81 -4.78
C ASN A 468 7.61 -18.69 -3.89
N ALA A 469 7.32 -17.53 -4.49
CA ALA A 469 6.85 -16.34 -3.77
C ALA A 469 7.84 -15.87 -2.68
N GLU A 470 9.14 -15.93 -2.97
CA GLU A 470 10.25 -15.56 -2.08
C GLU A 470 10.36 -16.42 -0.80
N ARG A 471 9.70 -17.58 -0.76
CA ARG A 471 9.71 -18.50 0.39
C ARG A 471 10.86 -19.50 0.37
N TYR A 472 11.56 -19.63 -0.76
CA TYR A 472 12.61 -20.62 -0.96
C TYR A 472 13.87 -19.96 -1.50
N CYS A 473 15.00 -20.10 -0.81
CA CYS A 473 16.29 -19.57 -1.23
C CYS A 473 16.94 -20.50 -2.27
N LEU A 474 17.29 -19.95 -3.43
CA LEU A 474 18.08 -20.64 -4.45
C LEU A 474 19.58 -20.48 -4.20
N THR A 475 19.98 -19.30 -3.72
CA THR A 475 21.36 -18.99 -3.37
C THR A 475 21.44 -18.33 -1.98
N PRO A 476 22.56 -18.49 -1.26
CA PRO A 476 23.66 -19.40 -1.53
C PRO A 476 23.22 -20.88 -1.45
N VAL A 477 23.86 -21.75 -2.25
CA VAL A 477 23.50 -23.17 -2.31
C VAL A 477 23.65 -23.82 -0.94
N GLY A 478 22.63 -24.55 -0.50
CA GLY A 478 22.59 -25.21 0.81
C GLY A 478 21.98 -24.36 1.94
N LEU A 479 21.79 -23.05 1.75
CA LEU A 479 21.12 -22.20 2.75
C LEU A 479 19.72 -22.70 3.06
N GLN A 480 18.91 -22.98 2.03
CA GLN A 480 17.51 -23.40 2.23
C GLN A 480 17.41 -24.75 2.94
N ASN A 481 18.24 -25.73 2.59
CA ASN A 481 18.24 -27.04 3.26
C ASN A 481 18.50 -26.89 4.76
N LYS A 482 19.46 -26.03 5.14
CA LYS A 482 19.75 -25.76 6.55
C LYS A 482 18.63 -24.98 7.24
N ILE A 483 17.93 -24.07 6.54
CA ILE A 483 16.71 -23.43 7.05
C ILE A 483 15.64 -24.49 7.35
N ASP A 484 15.39 -25.42 6.41
CA ASP A 484 14.38 -26.47 6.56
C ASP A 484 14.71 -27.40 7.74
N GLU A 485 15.99 -27.76 7.91
CA GLU A 485 16.48 -28.52 9.07
C GLU A 485 16.21 -27.79 10.40
N ILE A 486 16.51 -26.49 10.48
CA ILE A 486 16.23 -25.67 11.68
C ILE A 486 14.73 -25.63 11.95
N VAL A 487 13.93 -25.28 10.94
CA VAL A 487 12.48 -25.13 11.05
C VAL A 487 11.80 -26.42 11.53
N SER A 488 12.28 -27.58 11.08
CA SER A 488 11.72 -28.90 11.45
C SER A 488 11.77 -29.21 12.94
N LYS A 489 12.63 -28.53 13.71
CA LYS A 489 12.77 -28.70 15.16
C LYS A 489 11.61 -28.06 15.93
N TYR A 490 10.85 -27.16 15.30
CA TYR A 490 9.84 -26.34 15.97
C TYR A 490 8.42 -26.72 15.49
N PRO A 491 7.49 -27.03 16.41
CA PRO A 491 6.10 -27.29 16.05
C PRO A 491 5.46 -26.12 15.31
N ARG A 492 4.82 -26.43 14.17
CA ARG A 492 4.29 -25.44 13.22
C ARG A 492 5.32 -24.36 12.85
N GLY A 493 6.60 -24.71 12.87
CA GLY A 493 7.68 -23.81 12.52
C GLY A 493 7.59 -23.40 11.05
N ARG A 494 7.80 -22.12 10.77
CA ARG A 494 8.03 -21.61 9.43
C ARG A 494 9.02 -20.47 9.49
N SER A 495 10.01 -20.50 8.60
CA SER A 495 10.94 -19.39 8.43
C SER A 495 11.34 -19.26 6.97
N PHE A 496 11.58 -18.02 6.53
CA PHE A 496 12.11 -17.73 5.21
C PHE A 496 13.00 -16.49 5.24
N VAL A 497 13.79 -16.36 4.19
CA VAL A 497 14.82 -15.33 4.05
C VAL A 497 14.70 -14.69 2.67
N ARG A 498 14.79 -13.36 2.61
CA ARG A 498 14.82 -12.63 1.32
C ARG A 498 15.64 -11.35 1.39
N PRO A 499 16.26 -10.91 0.27
CA PRO A 499 16.88 -9.59 0.21
C PRO A 499 15.82 -8.49 0.40
N SER A 500 16.18 -7.42 1.10
CA SER A 500 15.36 -6.20 1.11
C SER A 500 15.44 -5.52 -0.26
N GLY A 501 14.36 -4.88 -0.73
CA GLY A 501 14.37 -4.13 -1.98
C GLY A 501 14.94 -2.71 -1.83
N THR A 502 14.90 -2.16 -0.61
CA THR A 502 15.18 -0.74 -0.33
C THR A 502 16.43 -0.50 0.53
N GLU A 503 17.02 -1.56 1.08
CA GLU A 503 18.14 -1.50 2.03
C GLU A 503 19.13 -2.63 1.70
N ASP A 504 20.43 -2.46 1.99
CA ASP A 504 21.46 -3.51 1.90
C ASP A 504 21.42 -4.44 3.11
N ILE A 505 20.26 -5.09 3.27
CA ILE A 505 19.97 -6.04 4.33
C ILE A 505 19.20 -7.21 3.77
N VAL A 506 19.24 -8.31 4.50
CA VAL A 506 18.41 -9.49 4.31
C VAL A 506 17.38 -9.53 5.44
N ARG A 507 16.13 -9.83 5.10
CA ARG A 507 15.04 -9.99 6.06
C ARG A 507 14.88 -11.45 6.38
N VAL A 508 14.81 -11.76 7.67
CA VAL A 508 14.55 -13.10 8.20
C VAL A 508 13.21 -13.05 8.92
N TYR A 509 12.28 -13.88 8.50
CA TYR A 509 10.98 -14.05 9.17
C TYR A 509 10.93 -15.43 9.81
N ALA A 510 10.36 -15.53 11.01
CA ALA A 510 10.13 -16.78 11.71
C ALA A 510 8.80 -16.75 12.46
N GLU A 511 8.10 -17.88 12.47
CA GLU A 511 6.94 -18.13 13.33
C GLU A 511 6.92 -19.60 13.78
N CYS A 512 6.34 -19.87 14.95
CA CYS A 512 6.12 -21.23 15.45
C CYS A 512 5.02 -21.25 16.52
N GLU A 513 4.55 -22.44 16.92
CA GLU A 513 3.47 -22.60 17.89
C GLU A 513 3.79 -22.01 19.28
N ASN A 514 5.02 -22.22 19.77
CA ASN A 514 5.44 -21.81 21.11
C ASN A 514 6.10 -20.44 21.13
N SER A 515 5.59 -19.53 21.95
CA SER A 515 6.15 -18.18 22.09
C SER A 515 7.57 -18.18 22.68
N SER A 516 7.98 -19.20 23.43
CA SER A 516 9.34 -19.31 24.00
C SER A 516 10.41 -19.70 22.98
N ASP A 517 9.99 -20.16 21.79
CA ASP A 517 10.88 -20.75 20.80
C ASP A 517 11.08 -19.87 19.56
N VAL A 518 10.17 -18.91 19.32
CA VAL A 518 10.21 -18.04 18.13
C VAL A 518 11.50 -17.23 18.05
N ASP A 519 11.98 -16.72 19.19
CA ASP A 519 13.24 -15.98 19.26
C ASP A 519 14.42 -16.86 18.86
N LYS A 520 14.45 -18.10 19.35
CA LYS A 520 15.50 -19.07 19.03
C LYS A 520 15.48 -19.42 17.54
N LEU A 521 14.31 -19.74 16.99
CA LEU A 521 14.14 -20.03 15.57
C LEU A 521 14.61 -18.86 14.70
N ALA A 522 14.16 -17.63 15.01
CA ALA A 522 14.54 -16.44 14.26
C ALA A 522 16.06 -16.22 14.28
N ILE A 523 16.70 -16.43 15.43
CA ILE A 523 18.14 -16.22 15.60
C ILE A 523 18.96 -17.33 14.95
N GLU A 524 18.57 -18.60 15.09
CA GLU A 524 19.25 -19.71 14.39
C GLU A 524 19.28 -19.48 12.87
N VAL A 525 18.16 -19.07 12.28
CA VAL A 525 18.09 -18.74 10.84
C VAL A 525 18.88 -17.47 10.52
N ALA A 526 18.81 -16.43 11.35
CA ALA A 526 19.56 -15.20 11.11
C ALA A 526 21.08 -15.40 11.18
N SER A 527 21.57 -16.20 12.13
CA SER A 527 22.99 -16.58 12.24
C SER A 527 23.45 -17.36 11.01
N LEU A 528 22.60 -18.25 10.49
CA LEU A 528 22.89 -19.00 9.26
C LEU A 528 23.03 -18.08 8.04
N VAL A 529 22.15 -17.08 7.92
CA VAL A 529 22.25 -16.05 6.88
C VAL A 529 23.54 -15.25 7.03
N TYR A 530 23.87 -14.85 8.26
CA TYR A 530 25.11 -14.11 8.54
C TYR A 530 26.35 -14.92 8.11
N GLU A 531 26.38 -16.22 8.39
CA GLU A 531 27.50 -17.10 8.03
C GLU A 531 27.60 -17.35 6.51
N LEU A 532 26.48 -17.66 5.85
CA LEU A 532 26.51 -18.13 4.46
C LEU A 532 26.38 -17.02 3.42
N ALA A 533 25.91 -15.83 3.79
CA ALA A 533 25.69 -14.70 2.88
C ALA A 533 26.58 -13.48 3.21
N ASP A 534 27.79 -13.73 3.73
CA ASP A 534 28.78 -12.70 4.04
C ASP A 534 28.21 -11.57 4.92
N GLY A 535 27.67 -11.96 6.07
CA GLY A 535 27.14 -11.05 7.08
C GLY A 535 28.18 -10.04 7.58
N VAL A 536 27.75 -8.81 7.84
CA VAL A 536 28.60 -7.72 8.33
C VAL A 536 28.02 -7.06 9.57
N GLY A 537 28.88 -6.58 10.47
CA GLY A 537 28.47 -5.92 11.71
C GLY A 537 28.22 -6.90 12.86
N PRO A 538 27.33 -6.59 13.81
CA PRO A 538 27.07 -7.46 14.95
C PRO A 538 26.35 -8.74 14.51
N GLN A 539 26.80 -9.88 15.03
CA GLN A 539 26.12 -11.16 14.82
C GLN A 539 24.74 -11.16 15.49
N PRO A 540 23.74 -11.84 14.88
CA PRO A 540 22.44 -12.05 15.53
C PRO A 540 22.63 -12.81 16.85
N ASN A 541 22.08 -12.28 17.95
CA ASN A 541 22.16 -12.87 19.27
C ASN A 541 20.81 -12.84 20.00
N LEU A 542 20.66 -13.73 20.98
CA LEU A 542 19.59 -13.67 21.99
C LEU A 542 19.99 -12.55 22.97
N SER A 543 19.45 -11.36 22.77
CA SER A 543 19.55 -10.26 23.75
C SER A 543 18.64 -10.52 24.93
#